data_AF-A0A7V5NAB5-F1
#
_entry.id   AF-A0A7V5NAB5-F1
#
_cell.length_a   1.000
_cell.length_b   1.000
_cell.length_c   1.000
_cell.angle_alpha   90.00
_cell.angle_beta   90.00
_cell.angle_gamma   90.00
#
_symmetry.space_group_name_H-M   'P 1'
#
loop_
_entity.id
_entity.type
_entity.pdbx_description
1 polymer ?
#
loop_
_entity_poly.entity_id
_entity_poly.type
_entity_poly.pdbx_seq_one_letter_code
_entity_poly.pdbx_strand_id
1 'polypeptide(L)'
;DFRENFVFLYDYRDKAVAATLVCHRPNDEPGYFCLMLSPQASEQKYSTTPLDLVLVIDTSGSMAEQNKIEQARRAVRYCLSQLQRGDRFGIVKFSTEVEPYRDKLISATQDEVERAQQWVDRLRATGGTNIADALDAALRLMDEGQTTETKAGRHRLVIFVTDGLPTVGETSVDRIVERVRSKIQDRAIRIFTFGVGNDVNTRLLDSLAEQTRASSEYIGPKEDLEVPVSRLYDKASRPALSNVSLQIKGVEVFDMYPRELPDLFYGTQLTVFGRYKTAGPAVIRLTGMLGSEEKEFVFEKTFPEKSTNNDYIPHLWAVRKVGYLLDEMRKHPDNQELRDEIIRLAKEYGIVTPLTSYLVVEDKEGPPPPPDHPVLLREPSSRFKAGDMTNARRANHMSPMASAPALRAESGEMAVMAAKTLRQMKESSTASGQKSDSVRWIHGRKFFAQDGVWVESGTEAATDIVRVKAFSPAYFELIRLDKRLKDILALGERVRTRIGNAVIEVGPEGIEELSPELENRLKK
;
A
#
# COMPACT_ATOMS: atom_id res chain seq x y z
N ASP A 1 8.14 -19.17 -20.36
CA ASP A 1 9.39 -19.36 -19.59
C ASP A 1 9.06 -19.05 -18.12
N PHE A 2 8.74 -20.08 -17.32
CA PHE A 2 8.33 -19.96 -15.91
C PHE A 2 9.56 -19.74 -15.01
N ARG A 3 10.21 -18.57 -15.12
CA ARG A 3 11.36 -18.17 -14.27
C ARG A 3 10.94 -17.29 -13.09
N GLU A 4 9.83 -17.61 -12.44
CA GLU A 4 9.47 -16.98 -11.17
C GLU A 4 9.71 -17.96 -10.03
N ASN A 5 10.56 -17.56 -9.08
CA ASN A 5 10.80 -18.32 -7.86
C ASN A 5 9.48 -18.38 -7.06
N PHE A 6 8.86 -19.56 -6.98
CA PHE A 6 7.76 -19.81 -6.06
C PHE A 6 8.34 -20.01 -4.67
N VAL A 7 8.20 -19.01 -3.80
CA VAL A 7 8.60 -19.12 -2.39
C VAL A 7 7.39 -19.63 -1.60
N PHE A 8 7.40 -20.91 -1.27
CA PHE A 8 6.38 -21.54 -0.41
C PHE A 8 6.86 -21.52 1.04
N LEU A 9 6.26 -20.65 1.87
CA LEU A 9 6.52 -20.61 3.31
C LEU A 9 5.40 -21.38 4.02
N TYR A 10 5.76 -22.43 4.76
CA TYR A 10 4.83 -23.17 5.63
C TYR A 10 5.42 -23.22 7.05
N ASP A 11 4.55 -23.17 8.05
CA ASP A 11 4.90 -23.34 9.47
C ASP A 11 4.06 -24.49 10.06
N TYR A 12 4.63 -25.23 11.00
CA TYR A 12 3.99 -26.37 11.66
C TYR A 12 3.01 -25.87 12.73
N ARG A 13 1.80 -26.45 12.77
CA ARG A 13 0.58 -25.77 13.25
C ARG A 13 0.10 -26.27 14.61
N ASP A 14 0.48 -25.57 15.69
CA ASP A 14 -0.12 -25.82 17.02
C ASP A 14 -0.98 -24.64 17.53
N LYS A 15 -0.91 -23.45 16.93
CA LYS A 15 -1.58 -22.23 17.42
C LYS A 15 -2.57 -21.65 16.41
N ALA A 16 -3.65 -21.03 16.90
CA ALA A 16 -4.68 -20.37 16.09
C ALA A 16 -4.15 -19.22 15.22
N VAL A 17 -2.97 -18.69 15.53
CA VAL A 17 -2.22 -17.76 14.69
C VAL A 17 -0.83 -18.34 14.44
N ALA A 18 -0.38 -18.34 13.18
CA ALA A 18 0.99 -18.66 12.79
C ALA A 18 1.82 -17.39 12.66
N ALA A 19 3.12 -17.50 12.95
CA ALA A 19 4.07 -16.39 12.84
C ALA A 19 5.32 -16.83 12.06
N THR A 20 5.56 -16.25 10.89
CA THR A 20 6.75 -16.53 10.08
C THR A 20 7.67 -15.32 10.09
N LEU A 21 8.93 -15.52 10.49
CA LEU A 21 9.96 -14.48 10.48
C LEU A 21 10.98 -14.77 9.38
N VAL A 22 11.21 -13.79 8.51
CA VAL A 22 12.31 -13.81 7.54
C VAL A 22 13.18 -12.57 7.72
N CYS A 23 14.49 -12.74 7.62
CA CYS A 23 15.48 -11.69 7.91
C CYS A 23 16.52 -11.56 6.79
N HIS A 24 17.03 -10.35 6.63
CA HIS A 24 18.16 -10.00 5.77
C HIS A 24 19.13 -9.11 6.55
N ARG A 25 20.39 -9.52 6.69
CA ARG A 25 21.48 -8.80 7.36
C ARG A 25 22.82 -9.26 6.79
N PRO A 26 23.31 -8.65 5.69
CA PRO A 26 24.50 -9.15 5.00
C PRO A 26 25.81 -8.73 5.70
N ASN A 27 25.77 -7.65 6.49
CA ASN A 27 26.88 -6.97 7.13
C ASN A 27 26.54 -6.62 8.60
N ASP A 28 27.47 -5.99 9.31
CA ASP A 28 27.31 -5.64 10.73
C ASP A 28 26.30 -4.49 10.97
N GLU A 29 25.80 -3.87 9.90
CA GLU A 29 24.76 -2.86 9.95
C GLU A 29 23.42 -3.43 10.46
N PRO A 30 22.48 -2.59 10.91
CA PRO A 30 21.16 -3.04 11.31
C PRO A 30 20.43 -3.75 10.17
N GLY A 31 20.05 -4.99 10.42
CA GLY A 31 19.34 -5.84 9.47
C GLY A 31 17.88 -5.45 9.29
N TYR A 32 17.21 -6.14 8.37
CA TYR A 32 15.80 -5.99 8.02
C TYR A 32 15.05 -7.29 8.30
N PHE A 33 13.81 -7.19 8.74
CA PHE A 33 12.93 -8.33 8.92
C PHE A 33 11.56 -8.11 8.31
N CYS A 34 10.92 -9.22 7.96
CA CYS A 34 9.51 -9.32 7.64
C CYS A 34 8.89 -10.40 8.54
N LEU A 35 7.92 -9.98 9.34
CA LEU A 35 7.12 -10.84 10.19
C LEU A 35 5.73 -10.97 9.57
N MET A 36 5.33 -12.20 9.30
CA MET A 36 4.02 -12.52 8.75
C MET A 36 3.18 -13.23 9.81
N LEU A 37 2.01 -12.68 10.10
CA LEU A 37 1.06 -13.22 11.07
C LEU A 37 -0.20 -13.64 10.32
N SER A 38 -0.58 -14.91 10.44
CA SER A 38 -1.69 -15.49 9.69
C SER A 38 -2.62 -16.28 10.63
N PRO A 39 -3.89 -15.90 10.77
CA PRO A 39 -4.86 -16.67 11.53
C PRO A 39 -5.24 -17.94 10.76
N GLN A 40 -5.54 -19.01 11.48
CA GLN A 40 -5.99 -20.25 10.87
C GLN A 40 -7.45 -20.14 10.41
N ALA A 41 -7.70 -20.36 9.12
CA ALA A 41 -9.05 -20.25 8.55
C ALA A 41 -10.06 -21.27 9.13
N SER A 42 -9.58 -22.39 9.68
CA SER A 42 -10.43 -23.38 10.37
C SER A 42 -11.10 -22.81 11.62
N GLU A 43 -10.49 -21.82 12.27
CA GLU A 43 -11.02 -21.19 13.47
C GLU A 43 -12.16 -20.21 13.16
N GLN A 44 -12.32 -19.79 11.89
CA GLN A 44 -13.37 -18.85 11.49
C GLN A 44 -14.78 -19.37 11.82
N LYS A 45 -15.00 -20.69 11.75
CA LYS A 45 -16.28 -21.33 12.06
C LYS A 45 -16.69 -21.16 13.53
N TYR A 46 -15.74 -20.87 14.41
CA TYR A 46 -15.96 -20.62 15.83
C TYR A 46 -16.05 -19.11 16.14
N SER A 47 -15.89 -18.23 15.15
CA SER A 47 -16.04 -16.79 15.35
C SER A 47 -17.51 -16.40 15.47
N THR A 48 -18.01 -16.41 16.70
CA THR A 48 -19.39 -16.04 17.06
C THR A 48 -19.54 -14.58 17.45
N THR A 49 -18.50 -13.75 17.31
CA THR A 49 -18.53 -12.33 17.68
C THR A 49 -19.67 -11.63 16.93
N PRO A 50 -20.70 -11.13 17.62
CA PRO A 50 -21.80 -10.46 16.94
C PRO A 50 -21.36 -9.13 16.34
N LEU A 51 -21.92 -8.79 15.18
CA LEU A 51 -21.65 -7.56 14.46
C LEU A 51 -22.69 -6.48 14.79
N ASP A 52 -22.23 -5.25 15.01
CA ASP A 52 -23.03 -4.03 14.91
C ASP A 52 -22.56 -3.26 13.67
N LEU A 53 -23.39 -3.28 12.62
CA LEU A 53 -23.09 -2.67 11.33
C LEU A 53 -23.89 -1.36 11.13
N VAL A 54 -23.24 -0.27 10.75
CA VAL A 54 -23.94 0.91 10.24
C VAL A 54 -23.48 1.21 8.81
N LEU A 55 -24.43 1.21 7.88
CA LEU A 55 -24.23 1.56 6.48
C LEU A 55 -24.60 3.03 6.27
N VAL A 56 -23.63 3.88 5.95
CA VAL A 56 -23.82 5.32 5.74
C VAL A 56 -23.66 5.61 4.26
N ILE A 57 -24.74 5.99 3.60
CA ILE A 57 -24.86 5.99 2.14
C ILE A 57 -25.20 7.38 1.66
N ASP A 58 -24.31 7.93 0.84
CA ASP A 58 -24.53 9.19 0.15
C ASP A 58 -25.66 9.03 -0.88
N THR A 59 -26.62 9.94 -0.82
CA THR A 59 -27.72 10.08 -1.76
C THR A 59 -27.79 11.50 -2.32
N SER A 60 -26.66 12.20 -2.41
CA SER A 60 -26.54 13.52 -3.04
C SER A 60 -26.81 13.45 -4.55
N GLY A 61 -27.01 14.61 -5.19
CA GLY A 61 -27.36 14.68 -6.61
C GLY A 61 -26.34 14.00 -7.55
N SER A 62 -25.04 14.02 -7.22
CA SER A 62 -23.97 13.39 -8.01
C SER A 62 -24.10 11.87 -8.08
N MET A 63 -24.71 11.24 -7.07
CA MET A 63 -24.96 9.80 -7.06
C MET A 63 -25.96 9.34 -8.14
N ALA A 64 -26.71 10.27 -8.75
CA ALA A 64 -27.61 9.97 -9.87
C ALA A 64 -26.84 9.64 -11.16
N GLU A 65 -25.59 10.06 -11.26
CA GLU A 65 -24.76 9.87 -12.43
C GLU A 65 -24.22 8.44 -12.51
N GLN A 66 -23.99 7.96 -13.74
CA GLN A 66 -23.21 6.75 -14.02
C GLN A 66 -23.62 5.51 -13.19
N ASN A 67 -24.91 5.41 -12.86
CA ASN A 67 -25.47 4.29 -12.10
C ASN A 67 -24.90 4.14 -10.66
N LYS A 68 -24.26 5.17 -10.09
CA LYS A 68 -23.61 5.09 -8.76
C LYS A 68 -24.59 4.73 -7.64
N ILE A 69 -25.76 5.38 -7.61
CA ILE A 69 -26.80 5.09 -6.61
C ILE A 69 -27.29 3.63 -6.67
N GLU A 70 -27.44 3.06 -7.87
CA GLU A 70 -27.86 1.67 -8.00
C GLU A 70 -26.77 0.71 -7.51
N GLN A 71 -25.49 1.01 -7.81
CA GLN A 71 -24.38 0.22 -7.28
C GLN A 71 -24.33 0.29 -5.74
N ALA A 72 -24.55 1.47 -5.16
CA ALA A 72 -24.61 1.63 -3.70
C ALA A 72 -25.77 0.83 -3.08
N ARG A 73 -26.95 0.83 -3.72
CA ARG A 73 -28.08 -0.01 -3.29
C ARG A 73 -27.71 -1.50 -3.36
N ARG A 74 -27.08 -1.97 -4.44
CA ARG A 74 -26.65 -3.38 -4.54
C ARG A 74 -25.65 -3.75 -3.45
N ALA A 75 -24.65 -2.92 -3.20
CA ALA A 75 -23.67 -3.12 -2.14
C ALA A 75 -24.32 -3.19 -0.73
N VAL A 76 -25.30 -2.32 -0.46
CA VAL A 76 -26.06 -2.34 0.80
C VAL A 76 -26.90 -3.61 0.92
N ARG A 77 -27.61 -4.01 -0.14
CA ARG A 77 -28.40 -5.27 -0.13
C ARG A 77 -27.51 -6.47 0.12
N TYR A 78 -26.33 -6.51 -0.49
CA TYR A 78 -25.33 -7.54 -0.24
C TYR A 78 -24.98 -7.60 1.25
N CYS A 79 -24.54 -6.49 1.85
CA CYS A 79 -24.21 -6.45 3.28
C CYS A 79 -25.37 -6.94 4.16
N LEU A 80 -26.59 -6.48 3.90
CA LEU A 80 -27.80 -6.90 4.63
C LEU A 80 -28.06 -8.40 4.52
N SER A 81 -27.86 -8.98 3.34
CA SER A 81 -28.02 -10.42 3.09
C SER A 81 -27.00 -11.31 3.81
N GLN A 82 -25.84 -10.75 4.17
CA GLN A 82 -24.76 -11.49 4.82
C GLN A 82 -24.81 -11.38 6.36
N LEU A 83 -25.78 -10.64 6.92
CA LEU A 83 -25.95 -10.53 8.36
C LEU A 83 -26.37 -11.87 8.96
N GLN A 84 -25.79 -12.21 10.10
CA GLN A 84 -26.08 -13.44 10.83
C GLN A 84 -27.03 -13.20 12.00
N ARG A 85 -27.58 -14.29 12.54
CA ARG A 85 -28.40 -14.23 13.76
C ARG A 85 -27.56 -13.67 14.92
N GLY A 86 -28.07 -12.64 15.57
CA GLY A 86 -27.38 -11.95 16.67
C GLY A 86 -26.66 -10.67 16.24
N ASP A 87 -26.50 -10.44 14.94
CA ASP A 87 -26.02 -9.18 14.39
C ASP A 87 -27.11 -8.10 14.49
N ARG A 88 -26.68 -6.84 14.56
CA ARG A 88 -27.54 -5.67 14.52
C ARG A 88 -27.07 -4.76 13.39
N PHE A 89 -27.99 -4.03 12.80
CA PHE A 89 -27.68 -3.13 11.71
C PHE A 89 -28.42 -1.78 11.84
N GLY A 90 -27.84 -0.77 11.22
CA GLY A 90 -28.43 0.54 10.97
C GLY A 90 -28.10 0.99 9.57
N ILE A 91 -28.94 1.84 8.99
CA ILE A 91 -28.69 2.46 7.68
C ILE A 91 -28.95 3.94 7.84
N VAL A 92 -28.05 4.77 7.35
CA VAL A 92 -28.16 6.24 7.31
C VAL A 92 -28.03 6.65 5.86
N LYS A 93 -29.10 7.18 5.27
CA LYS A 93 -28.94 7.91 4.00
C LYS A 93 -28.64 9.37 4.33
N PHE A 94 -27.83 10.01 3.49
CA PHE A 94 -27.58 11.44 3.67
C PHE A 94 -27.46 12.17 2.34
N SER A 95 -27.98 13.39 2.33
CA SER A 95 -27.69 14.38 1.30
C SER A 95 -27.65 15.77 1.93
N THR A 96 -28.60 16.66 1.64
CA THR A 96 -28.83 17.88 2.43
C THR A 96 -29.33 17.51 3.83
N GLU A 97 -30.22 16.52 3.89
CA GLU A 97 -30.79 15.98 5.13
C GLU A 97 -30.16 14.63 5.44
N VAL A 98 -30.09 14.30 6.74
CA VAL A 98 -29.59 13.02 7.25
C VAL A 98 -30.78 12.25 7.82
N GLU A 99 -31.08 11.08 7.23
CA GLU A 99 -32.24 10.27 7.63
C GLU A 99 -31.78 8.85 7.94
N PRO A 100 -31.84 8.41 9.21
CA PRO A 100 -31.63 7.02 9.55
C PRO A 100 -32.87 6.19 9.19
N TYR A 101 -32.69 4.94 8.78
CA TYR A 101 -33.78 3.97 8.57
C TYR A 101 -34.63 3.78 9.84
N ARG A 102 -33.96 3.76 10.99
CA ARG A 102 -34.52 3.71 12.35
C ARG A 102 -33.64 4.48 13.30
N ASP A 103 -34.20 4.97 14.39
CA ASP A 103 -33.47 5.77 15.39
C ASP A 103 -32.50 4.96 16.28
N LYS A 104 -32.41 3.64 16.09
CA LYS A 104 -31.50 2.74 16.83
C LYS A 104 -31.07 1.56 15.96
N LEU A 105 -30.02 0.85 16.39
CA LEU A 105 -29.63 -0.43 15.80
C LEU A 105 -30.74 -1.48 15.93
N ILE A 106 -31.01 -2.19 14.84
CA ILE A 106 -32.08 -3.19 14.73
C ILE A 106 -31.47 -4.58 14.63
N SER A 107 -32.06 -5.56 15.29
CA SER A 107 -31.63 -6.96 15.15
C SER A 107 -31.85 -7.45 13.71
N ALA A 108 -30.88 -8.18 13.16
CA ALA A 108 -30.95 -8.73 11.81
C ALA A 108 -31.91 -9.94 11.71
N THR A 109 -33.20 -9.72 11.97
CA THR A 109 -34.25 -10.70 11.69
C THR A 109 -34.60 -10.66 10.21
N GLN A 110 -35.11 -11.77 9.67
CA GLN A 110 -35.50 -11.85 8.25
C GLN A 110 -36.49 -10.73 7.88
N ASP A 111 -37.54 -10.53 8.66
CA ASP A 111 -38.55 -9.48 8.41
C ASP A 111 -37.98 -8.05 8.44
N GLU A 112 -37.02 -7.75 9.33
CA GLU A 112 -36.40 -6.42 9.39
C GLU A 112 -35.41 -6.22 8.24
N VAL A 113 -34.67 -7.26 7.86
CA VAL A 113 -33.77 -7.22 6.69
C VAL A 113 -34.56 -6.99 5.41
N GLU A 114 -35.68 -7.69 5.20
CA GLU A 114 -36.55 -7.49 4.04
C GLU A 114 -37.13 -6.06 3.99
N ARG A 115 -37.61 -5.54 5.13
CA ARG A 115 -38.11 -4.15 5.22
C ARG A 115 -37.03 -3.11 4.99
N ALA A 116 -35.80 -3.37 5.43
CA ALA A 116 -34.66 -2.50 5.18
C ALA A 116 -34.27 -2.52 3.70
N GLN A 117 -34.23 -3.69 3.04
CA GLN A 117 -33.98 -3.79 1.61
C GLN A 117 -34.99 -2.99 0.78
N GLN A 118 -36.29 -3.10 1.11
CA GLN A 118 -37.34 -2.31 0.46
C GLN A 118 -37.16 -0.79 0.67
N TRP A 119 -36.64 -0.37 1.83
CA TRP A 119 -36.32 1.04 2.08
C TRP A 119 -35.12 1.50 1.24
N VAL A 120 -34.11 0.65 1.09
CA VAL A 120 -32.93 0.88 0.25
C VAL A 120 -33.31 1.03 -1.22
N ASP A 121 -34.25 0.22 -1.72
CA ASP A 121 -34.74 0.30 -3.11
C ASP A 121 -35.40 1.65 -3.44
N ARG A 122 -35.83 2.41 -2.42
CA ARG A 122 -36.46 3.72 -2.59
C ARG A 122 -35.49 4.90 -2.49
N LEU A 123 -34.20 4.68 -2.21
CA LEU A 123 -33.21 5.75 -2.03
C LEU A 123 -32.99 6.55 -3.31
N ARG A 124 -33.28 7.84 -3.33
CA ARG A 124 -33.09 8.68 -4.54
C ARG A 124 -31.95 9.67 -4.35
N ALA A 125 -31.13 9.80 -5.37
CA ALA A 125 -30.04 10.76 -5.43
C ALA A 125 -30.57 12.18 -5.63
N THR A 126 -30.45 13.05 -4.63
CA THR A 126 -30.89 14.45 -4.66
C THR A 126 -30.28 15.26 -3.50
N GLY A 127 -30.09 16.56 -3.70
CA GLY A 127 -29.59 17.48 -2.67
C GLY A 127 -28.06 17.58 -2.62
N GLY A 128 -27.55 18.22 -1.56
CA GLY A 128 -26.14 18.39 -1.27
C GLY A 128 -25.55 17.20 -0.49
N THR A 129 -24.45 17.44 0.23
CA THR A 129 -23.64 16.38 0.85
C THR A 129 -23.25 16.79 2.28
N ASN A 130 -24.01 16.35 3.29
CA ASN A 130 -23.78 16.63 4.71
C ASN A 130 -23.04 15.47 5.41
N ILE A 131 -21.72 15.35 5.16
CA ILE A 131 -20.89 14.26 5.70
C ILE A 131 -20.80 14.32 7.23
N ALA A 132 -20.65 15.53 7.79
CA ALA A 132 -20.42 15.70 9.22
C ALA A 132 -21.59 15.17 10.07
N ASP A 133 -22.82 15.51 9.69
CA ASP A 133 -24.00 15.08 10.44
C ASP A 133 -24.36 13.61 10.13
N ALA A 134 -24.01 13.09 8.95
CA ALA A 134 -24.18 11.69 8.61
C ALA A 134 -23.30 10.77 9.48
N LEU A 135 -22.03 11.13 9.66
CA LEU A 135 -21.11 10.41 10.55
C LEU A 135 -21.57 10.52 12.02
N ASP A 136 -22.07 11.68 12.43
CA ASP A 136 -22.65 11.87 13.75
C ASP A 136 -23.87 10.99 14.00
N ALA A 137 -24.80 10.92 13.04
CA ALA A 137 -25.96 10.04 13.13
C ALA A 137 -25.54 8.57 13.21
N ALA A 138 -24.55 8.16 12.41
CA ALA A 138 -24.03 6.80 12.44
C ALA A 138 -23.42 6.43 13.80
N LEU A 139 -22.59 7.32 14.37
CA LEU A 139 -21.99 7.11 15.68
C LEU A 139 -23.01 7.17 16.82
N ARG A 140 -24.07 7.98 16.67
CA ARG A 140 -25.20 8.00 17.61
C ARG A 140 -25.96 6.68 17.60
N LEU A 141 -26.29 6.12 16.42
CA LEU A 141 -26.97 4.83 16.31
C LEU A 141 -26.21 3.71 17.03
N MET A 142 -24.88 3.75 16.98
CA MET A 142 -24.03 2.78 17.68
C MET A 142 -24.26 2.81 19.19
N ASP A 143 -24.65 3.94 19.78
CA ASP A 143 -24.82 4.07 21.23
C ASP A 143 -26.27 4.09 21.71
N GLU A 144 -27.20 4.49 20.84
CA GLU A 144 -28.61 4.70 21.17
C GLU A 144 -29.26 3.43 21.70
N GLY A 145 -29.83 3.51 22.91
CA GLY A 145 -30.49 2.38 23.57
C GLY A 145 -29.56 1.24 23.98
N GLN A 146 -28.24 1.45 24.01
CA GLN A 146 -27.26 0.43 24.38
C GLN A 146 -26.57 0.72 25.73
N THR A 147 -26.57 -0.27 26.63
CA THR A 147 -25.75 -0.29 27.86
C THR A 147 -24.32 -0.77 27.57
N THR A 148 -23.40 -0.57 28.52
CA THR A 148 -22.03 -1.11 28.46
C THR A 148 -22.01 -2.61 28.22
N GLU A 149 -22.89 -3.36 28.87
CA GLU A 149 -23.04 -4.82 28.68
C GLU A 149 -23.52 -5.17 27.27
N THR A 150 -24.48 -4.43 26.71
CA THR A 150 -24.99 -4.71 25.36
C THR A 150 -24.02 -4.35 24.24
N LYS A 151 -22.98 -3.56 24.54
CA LYS A 151 -21.86 -3.20 23.66
C LYS A 151 -20.69 -4.18 23.78
N ALA A 152 -20.50 -4.78 24.94
CA ALA A 152 -19.35 -5.62 25.23
C ALA A 152 -19.28 -6.82 24.28
N GLY A 153 -18.07 -7.08 23.77
CA GLY A 153 -17.77 -8.25 22.93
C GLY A 153 -18.42 -8.25 21.54
N ARG A 154 -18.90 -7.09 21.06
CA ARG A 154 -19.43 -6.93 19.70
C ARG A 154 -18.43 -6.22 18.80
N HIS A 155 -18.31 -6.69 17.56
CA HIS A 155 -17.53 -5.98 16.55
C HIS A 155 -18.37 -4.83 15.99
N ARG A 156 -17.84 -3.60 15.98
CA ARG A 156 -18.59 -2.39 15.61
C ARG A 156 -18.00 -1.80 14.34
N LEU A 157 -18.79 -1.80 13.28
CA LEU A 157 -18.36 -1.53 11.91
C LEU A 157 -19.24 -0.47 11.26
N VAL A 158 -18.63 0.57 10.74
CA VAL A 158 -19.27 1.56 9.87
C VAL A 158 -18.70 1.39 8.47
N ILE A 159 -19.58 1.28 7.48
CA ILE A 159 -19.22 1.37 6.07
C ILE A 159 -19.79 2.69 5.55
N PHE A 160 -18.91 3.62 5.18
CA PHE A 160 -19.24 4.95 4.72
C PHE A 160 -18.97 5.06 3.22
N VAL A 161 -20.00 5.35 2.43
CA VAL A 161 -19.92 5.44 0.96
C VAL A 161 -20.30 6.85 0.53
N THR A 162 -19.45 7.51 -0.27
CA THR A 162 -19.70 8.85 -0.83
C THR A 162 -19.06 9.01 -2.20
N ASP A 163 -19.65 9.86 -3.05
CA ASP A 163 -19.07 10.25 -4.34
C ASP A 163 -18.71 11.75 -4.41
N GLY A 164 -18.81 12.46 -3.28
CA GLY A 164 -18.76 13.92 -3.26
C GLY A 164 -17.90 14.53 -2.16
N LEU A 165 -17.76 15.85 -2.25
CA LEU A 165 -17.18 16.71 -1.23
C LEU A 165 -18.25 17.12 -0.21
N PRO A 166 -17.89 17.39 1.06
CA PRO A 166 -18.84 17.96 2.00
C PRO A 166 -19.26 19.36 1.53
N THR A 167 -20.57 19.56 1.35
CA THR A 167 -21.16 20.82 0.81
C THR A 167 -22.22 21.44 1.72
N VAL A 168 -22.72 20.68 2.70
CA VAL A 168 -23.76 21.10 3.64
C VAL A 168 -23.28 20.83 5.07
N GLY A 169 -23.62 21.71 6.00
CA GLY A 169 -23.19 21.60 7.40
C GLY A 169 -21.73 22.03 7.59
N GLU A 170 -21.01 21.31 8.45
CA GLU A 170 -19.56 21.49 8.62
C GLU A 170 -18.82 20.87 7.43
N THR A 171 -18.01 21.67 6.74
CA THR A 171 -17.30 21.27 5.51
C THR A 171 -15.78 21.24 5.69
N SER A 172 -15.25 21.72 6.81
CA SER A 172 -13.83 21.64 7.12
C SER A 172 -13.42 20.20 7.42
N VAL A 173 -12.51 19.65 6.60
CA VAL A 173 -11.96 18.30 6.77
C VAL A 173 -11.43 18.07 8.17
N ASP A 174 -10.57 18.96 8.68
CA ASP A 174 -9.94 18.81 10.00
C ASP A 174 -10.97 18.82 11.13
N ARG A 175 -12.03 19.63 11.03
CA ARG A 175 -13.11 19.66 12.02
C ARG A 175 -13.99 18.43 11.97
N ILE A 176 -14.33 17.92 10.78
CA ILE A 176 -15.09 16.68 10.62
C ILE A 176 -14.32 15.52 11.25
N VAL A 177 -13.03 15.42 10.92
CA VAL A 177 -12.12 14.40 11.44
C VAL A 177 -12.04 14.48 12.97
N GLU A 178 -11.85 15.67 13.55
CA GLU A 178 -11.79 15.85 15.02
C GLU A 178 -13.14 15.54 15.69
N ARG A 179 -14.26 15.90 15.08
CA ARG A 179 -15.61 15.58 15.55
C ARG A 179 -15.84 14.07 15.62
N VAL A 180 -15.35 13.31 14.64
CA VAL A 180 -15.37 11.84 14.67
C VAL A 180 -14.42 11.32 15.74
N ARG A 181 -13.16 11.80 15.76
CA ARG A 181 -12.12 11.38 16.69
C ARG A 181 -12.58 11.45 18.16
N SER A 182 -13.13 12.59 18.57
CA SER A 182 -13.64 12.82 19.92
C SER A 182 -14.79 11.87 20.32
N LYS A 183 -15.47 11.27 19.33
CA LYS A 183 -16.58 10.33 19.54
C LYS A 183 -16.17 8.87 19.45
N ILE A 184 -14.95 8.53 19.02
CA ILE A 184 -14.54 7.13 18.82
C ILE A 184 -13.49 6.63 19.81
N GLN A 185 -12.81 7.51 20.57
CA GLN A 185 -11.62 7.19 21.38
C GLN A 185 -11.74 5.92 22.25
N ASP A 186 -12.91 5.62 22.80
CA ASP A 186 -13.13 4.45 23.66
C ASP A 186 -14.11 3.41 23.09
N ARG A 187 -14.44 3.50 21.80
CA ARG A 187 -15.61 2.80 21.24
C ARG A 187 -15.30 1.60 20.36
N ALA A 188 -14.01 1.35 20.07
CA ALA A 188 -13.52 0.28 19.20
C ALA A 188 -14.32 0.16 17.88
N ILE A 189 -14.69 1.31 17.30
CA ILE A 189 -15.43 1.39 16.03
C ILE A 189 -14.42 1.38 14.88
N ARG A 190 -14.70 0.62 13.82
CA ARG A 190 -14.00 0.66 12.53
C ARG A 190 -14.82 1.42 11.51
N ILE A 191 -14.26 2.43 10.85
CA ILE A 191 -14.94 3.18 9.79
C ILE A 191 -14.21 2.91 8.47
N PHE A 192 -14.79 2.06 7.63
CA PHE A 192 -14.29 1.85 6.28
C PHE A 192 -14.95 2.83 5.32
N THR A 193 -14.14 3.50 4.51
CA THR A 193 -14.61 4.55 3.61
C THR A 193 -14.50 4.09 2.16
N PHE A 194 -15.53 4.37 1.36
CA PHE A 194 -15.59 4.07 -0.07
C PHE A 194 -15.86 5.36 -0.83
N GLY A 195 -14.85 5.83 -1.54
CA GLY A 195 -14.95 6.98 -2.44
C GLY A 195 -15.32 6.53 -3.84
N VAL A 196 -16.47 6.96 -4.35
CA VAL A 196 -16.97 6.58 -5.68
C VAL A 196 -16.70 7.70 -6.69
N GLY A 197 -16.03 7.37 -7.78
CA GLY A 197 -15.59 8.35 -8.77
C GLY A 197 -14.40 9.19 -8.30
N ASN A 198 -14.25 10.36 -8.90
CA ASN A 198 -13.09 11.22 -8.72
C ASN A 198 -13.38 12.45 -7.84
N ASP A 199 -14.64 12.78 -7.60
CA ASP A 199 -15.07 14.03 -6.94
C ASP A 199 -15.19 13.91 -5.41
N VAL A 200 -14.34 13.05 -4.82
CA VAL A 200 -14.29 12.78 -3.38
C VAL A 200 -13.13 13.50 -2.70
N ASN A 201 -13.27 13.80 -1.41
CA ASN A 201 -12.16 14.33 -0.61
C ASN A 201 -11.32 13.15 -0.07
N THR A 202 -10.23 12.81 -0.75
CA THR A 202 -9.40 11.64 -0.38
C THR A 202 -8.73 11.83 0.97
N ARG A 203 -8.32 13.06 1.32
CA ARG A 203 -7.72 13.36 2.63
C ARG A 203 -8.70 13.07 3.77
N LEU A 204 -9.96 13.48 3.61
CA LEU A 204 -11.01 13.20 4.59
C LEU A 204 -11.26 11.70 4.73
N LEU A 205 -11.46 10.98 3.62
CA LEU A 205 -11.79 9.56 3.64
C LEU A 205 -10.65 8.71 4.21
N ASP A 206 -9.40 9.02 3.85
CA ASP A 206 -8.21 8.34 4.39
C ASP A 206 -8.08 8.63 5.89
N SER A 207 -8.24 9.89 6.32
CA SER A 207 -8.10 10.27 7.73
C SER A 207 -9.16 9.60 8.62
N LEU A 208 -10.41 9.50 8.15
CA LEU A 208 -11.49 8.81 8.87
C LEU A 208 -11.20 7.31 9.06
N ALA A 209 -10.69 6.66 8.01
CA ALA A 209 -10.37 5.24 8.06
C ALA A 209 -9.16 4.95 8.96
N GLU A 210 -8.08 5.73 8.80
CA GLU A 210 -6.83 5.53 9.54
C GLU A 210 -7.02 5.69 11.05
N GLN A 211 -7.74 6.72 11.49
CA GLN A 211 -8.00 6.97 12.92
C GLN A 211 -8.78 5.84 13.61
N THR A 212 -9.42 4.98 12.83
CA THR A 212 -10.17 3.84 13.33
C THR A 212 -9.48 2.50 13.07
N ARG A 213 -8.24 2.50 12.56
CA ARG A 213 -7.50 1.28 12.11
C ARG A 213 -8.20 0.52 10.98
N ALA A 214 -9.01 1.22 10.19
CA ALA A 214 -9.68 0.71 9.00
C ALA A 214 -8.96 1.20 7.73
N SER A 215 -9.52 0.87 6.56
CA SER A 215 -8.97 1.25 5.25
C SER A 215 -9.98 2.00 4.39
N SER A 216 -9.49 2.91 3.55
CA SER A 216 -10.25 3.57 2.49
C SER A 216 -10.11 2.82 1.16
N GLU A 217 -11.16 2.81 0.35
CA GLU A 217 -11.15 2.27 -1.01
C GLU A 217 -11.77 3.26 -1.99
N TYR A 218 -11.16 3.35 -3.19
CA TYR A 218 -11.59 4.29 -4.22
C TYR A 218 -12.03 3.52 -5.46
N ILE A 219 -13.24 3.81 -5.93
CA ILE A 219 -13.89 3.11 -7.02
C ILE A 219 -13.87 4.05 -8.22
N GLY A 220 -13.13 3.70 -9.26
CA GLY A 220 -13.09 4.48 -10.49
C GLY A 220 -14.45 4.47 -11.22
N PRO A 221 -14.72 5.43 -12.13
CA PRO A 221 -16.01 5.53 -12.85
C PRO A 221 -16.47 4.27 -13.61
N LYS A 222 -15.56 3.34 -13.91
CA LYS A 222 -15.83 2.08 -14.61
C LYS A 222 -15.72 0.84 -13.72
N GLU A 223 -15.37 1.04 -12.45
CA GLU A 223 -15.29 -0.04 -11.46
C GLU A 223 -16.66 -0.18 -10.78
N ASP A 224 -17.03 -1.41 -10.43
CA ASP A 224 -18.29 -1.68 -9.72
C ASP A 224 -18.05 -1.58 -8.22
N LEU A 225 -18.78 -0.70 -7.53
CA LEU A 225 -18.72 -0.51 -6.07
C LEU A 225 -19.14 -1.76 -5.29
N GLU A 226 -20.01 -2.62 -5.85
CA GLU A 226 -20.48 -3.82 -5.17
C GLU A 226 -19.33 -4.77 -4.83
N VAL A 227 -18.38 -4.94 -5.76
CA VAL A 227 -17.24 -5.85 -5.61
C VAL A 227 -16.32 -5.49 -4.42
N PRO A 228 -15.79 -4.26 -4.30
CA PRO A 228 -14.93 -3.86 -3.20
C PRO A 228 -15.68 -3.86 -1.86
N VAL A 229 -16.92 -3.36 -1.81
CA VAL A 229 -17.70 -3.37 -0.56
C VAL A 229 -17.98 -4.79 -0.07
N SER A 230 -18.36 -5.70 -0.97
CA SER A 230 -18.62 -7.10 -0.63
C SER A 230 -17.37 -7.79 -0.10
N ARG A 231 -16.24 -7.64 -0.82
CA ARG A 231 -14.95 -8.19 -0.40
C ARG A 231 -14.50 -7.67 0.95
N LEU A 232 -14.69 -6.36 1.19
CA LEU A 232 -14.34 -5.75 2.45
C LEU A 232 -15.24 -6.27 3.57
N TYR A 233 -16.54 -6.36 3.34
CA TYR A 233 -17.49 -6.89 4.31
C TYR A 233 -17.14 -8.33 4.71
N ASP A 234 -16.88 -9.20 3.73
CA ASP A 234 -16.52 -10.60 3.96
C ASP A 234 -15.26 -10.75 4.82
N LYS A 235 -14.29 -9.85 4.59
CA LYS A 235 -13.06 -9.82 5.36
C LYS A 235 -13.26 -9.19 6.75
N ALA A 236 -13.92 -8.04 6.81
CA ALA A 236 -13.90 -7.14 7.95
C ALA A 236 -14.99 -7.40 8.99
N SER A 237 -16.13 -8.00 8.59
CA SER A 237 -17.26 -8.24 9.49
C SER A 237 -16.91 -9.08 10.72
N ARG A 238 -15.94 -9.99 10.60
CA ARG A 238 -15.57 -10.95 11.64
C ARG A 238 -14.05 -11.13 11.71
N PRO A 239 -13.30 -10.19 12.34
CA PRO A 239 -11.86 -10.35 12.52
C PRO A 239 -11.53 -11.59 13.37
N ALA A 240 -10.37 -12.17 13.09
CA ALA A 240 -9.76 -13.22 13.92
C ALA A 240 -9.24 -12.64 15.24
N LEU A 241 -8.63 -11.46 15.20
CA LEU A 241 -8.27 -10.66 16.38
C LEU A 241 -8.48 -9.19 16.05
N SER A 242 -9.14 -8.47 16.96
CA SER A 242 -9.25 -7.01 16.89
C SER A 242 -8.33 -6.35 17.91
N ASN A 243 -8.05 -5.05 17.74
CA ASN A 243 -7.16 -4.30 18.64
C ASN A 243 -5.78 -4.94 18.81
N VAL A 244 -5.22 -5.41 17.70
CA VAL A 244 -3.96 -6.15 17.68
C VAL A 244 -2.81 -5.30 18.18
N SER A 245 -1.96 -5.89 19.02
CA SER A 245 -0.70 -5.31 19.50
C SER A 245 0.42 -6.34 19.37
N LEU A 246 1.62 -5.86 19.06
CA LEU A 246 2.81 -6.68 18.84
C LEU A 246 3.97 -6.16 19.68
N GLN A 247 4.58 -7.06 20.45
CA GLN A 247 5.80 -6.78 21.19
C GLN A 247 6.88 -7.79 20.81
N ILE A 248 8.10 -7.32 20.59
CA ILE A 248 9.28 -8.16 20.31
C ILE A 248 10.29 -7.89 21.42
N LYS A 249 10.64 -8.92 22.20
CA LYS A 249 11.62 -8.85 23.29
C LYS A 249 12.84 -9.72 22.99
N GLY A 250 14.01 -9.32 23.49
CA GLY A 250 15.28 -10.04 23.28
C GLY A 250 16.13 -9.47 22.13
N VAL A 251 15.53 -8.70 21.24
CA VAL A 251 16.20 -8.04 20.10
C VAL A 251 15.74 -6.59 20.01
N GLU A 252 16.66 -5.68 19.73
CA GLU A 252 16.34 -4.26 19.49
C GLU A 252 15.81 -4.08 18.06
N VAL A 253 14.50 -3.88 17.94
CA VAL A 253 13.79 -3.60 16.68
C VAL A 253 13.37 -2.14 16.58
N PHE A 254 13.35 -1.60 15.36
CA PHE A 254 12.97 -0.21 15.07
C PHE A 254 12.45 -0.05 13.63
N ASP A 255 11.95 1.14 13.28
CA ASP A 255 11.40 1.45 11.96
C ASP A 255 10.40 0.40 11.44
N MET A 256 9.44 0.05 12.32
CA MET A 256 8.42 -0.95 12.03
C MET A 256 7.22 -0.34 11.30
N TYR A 257 6.74 -1.06 10.29
CA TYR A 257 5.60 -0.69 9.46
C TYR A 257 4.64 -1.87 9.25
N PRO A 258 3.31 -1.65 9.36
CA PRO A 258 2.67 -0.36 9.65
C PRO A 258 2.91 0.09 11.11
N ARG A 259 2.89 1.42 11.34
CA ARG A 259 3.10 2.01 12.68
C ARG A 259 1.97 1.65 13.65
N GLU A 260 0.75 1.62 13.14
CA GLU A 260 -0.43 1.11 13.84
C GLU A 260 -0.87 -0.20 13.17
N LEU A 261 -1.08 -1.25 13.97
CA LEU A 261 -1.48 -2.55 13.46
C LEU A 261 -2.98 -2.56 13.18
N PRO A 262 -3.42 -3.02 11.99
CA PRO A 262 -4.81 -3.27 11.72
C PRO A 262 -5.28 -4.52 12.48
N ASP A 263 -6.61 -4.72 12.50
CA ASP A 263 -7.17 -5.99 12.96
C ASP A 263 -6.69 -7.14 12.06
N LEU A 264 -6.58 -8.34 12.64
CA LEU A 264 -6.18 -9.56 11.95
C LEU A 264 -7.43 -10.27 11.44
N PHE A 265 -7.52 -10.50 10.13
CA PHE A 265 -8.70 -11.09 9.50
C PHE A 265 -8.41 -12.51 8.98
N TYR A 266 -9.40 -13.40 9.08
CA TYR A 266 -9.33 -14.73 8.49
C TYR A 266 -9.07 -14.68 6.99
N GLY A 267 -8.31 -15.66 6.47
CA GLY A 267 -7.93 -15.71 5.06
C GLY A 267 -6.92 -14.65 4.63
N THR A 268 -6.40 -13.83 5.55
CA THR A 268 -5.40 -12.80 5.25
C THR A 268 -4.12 -12.99 6.05
N GLN A 269 -3.11 -12.18 5.73
CA GLN A 269 -1.83 -12.18 6.40
C GLN A 269 -1.46 -10.74 6.77
N LEU A 270 -1.26 -10.50 8.07
CA LEU A 270 -0.68 -9.24 8.53
C LEU A 270 0.83 -9.32 8.36
N THR A 271 1.38 -8.41 7.57
CA THR A 271 2.82 -8.34 7.29
C THR A 271 3.40 -7.10 7.96
N VAL A 272 4.39 -7.31 8.81
CA VAL A 272 5.13 -6.26 9.52
C VAL A 272 6.58 -6.27 9.05
N PHE A 273 7.01 -5.16 8.44
CA PHE A 273 8.42 -4.95 8.10
C PHE A 273 9.09 -4.11 9.17
N GLY A 274 10.37 -4.35 9.44
CA GLY A 274 11.13 -3.51 10.36
C GLY A 274 12.63 -3.73 10.25
N ARG A 275 13.38 -3.01 11.08
CA ARG A 275 14.84 -3.14 11.21
C ARG A 275 15.22 -3.68 12.59
N TYR A 276 16.37 -4.33 12.69
CA TYR A 276 16.88 -4.87 13.95
C TYR A 276 18.40 -4.66 14.11
N LYS A 277 18.86 -4.30 15.31
CA LYS A 277 20.29 -4.04 15.58
C LYS A 277 21.03 -5.22 16.17
N THR A 278 20.41 -5.96 17.09
CA THR A 278 21.03 -7.09 17.79
C THR A 278 20.52 -8.42 17.23
N ALA A 279 21.40 -9.40 17.15
CA ALA A 279 21.01 -10.77 16.82
C ALA A 279 20.74 -11.58 18.09
N GLY A 280 19.99 -12.67 17.96
CA GLY A 280 19.72 -13.57 19.07
C GLY A 280 18.28 -14.09 19.11
N PRO A 281 17.97 -14.91 20.12
CA PRO A 281 16.61 -15.37 20.37
C PRO A 281 15.71 -14.19 20.76
N ALA A 282 14.50 -14.20 20.23
CA ALA A 282 13.48 -13.20 20.49
C ALA A 282 12.13 -13.86 20.78
N VAL A 283 11.41 -13.22 21.70
CA VAL A 283 10.04 -13.59 22.04
C VAL A 283 9.11 -12.55 21.42
N ILE A 284 8.29 -13.00 20.48
CA ILE A 284 7.27 -12.20 19.81
C ILE A 284 5.93 -12.47 20.50
N ARG A 285 5.34 -11.45 21.12
CA ARG A 285 4.06 -11.50 21.80
C ARG A 285 3.03 -10.72 21.00
N LEU A 286 2.02 -11.43 20.49
CA LEU A 286 0.86 -10.87 19.81
C LEU A 286 -0.32 -10.91 20.77
N THR A 287 -0.92 -9.77 21.06
CA THR A 287 -2.17 -9.69 21.82
C THR A 287 -3.28 -9.08 20.99
N GLY A 288 -4.53 -9.39 21.32
CA GLY A 288 -5.71 -8.83 20.68
C GLY A 288 -6.99 -9.39 21.27
N MET A 289 -8.13 -8.86 20.84
CA MET A 289 -9.45 -9.22 21.33
C MET A 289 -10.16 -10.16 20.35
N LEU A 290 -10.62 -11.31 20.84
CA LEU A 290 -11.59 -12.18 20.18
C LEU A 290 -12.94 -12.01 20.89
N GLY A 291 -13.81 -11.16 20.32
CA GLY A 291 -15.02 -10.72 21.01
C GLY A 291 -14.65 -9.91 22.25
N SER A 292 -15.07 -10.35 23.45
CA SER A 292 -14.72 -9.72 24.73
C SER A 292 -13.49 -10.33 25.40
N GLU A 293 -12.95 -11.43 24.86
CA GLU A 293 -11.81 -12.11 25.46
C GLU A 293 -10.49 -11.60 24.89
N GLU A 294 -9.57 -11.19 25.75
CA GLU A 294 -8.20 -10.92 25.36
C GLU A 294 -7.46 -12.24 25.12
N LYS A 295 -6.88 -12.39 23.93
CA LYS A 295 -6.06 -13.54 23.55
C LYS A 295 -4.62 -13.11 23.41
N GLU A 296 -3.73 -14.01 23.83
CA GLU A 296 -2.29 -13.84 23.70
C GLU A 296 -1.68 -15.02 22.94
N PHE A 297 -0.80 -14.70 21.99
CA PHE A 297 0.00 -15.66 21.26
C PHE A 297 1.47 -15.30 21.40
N VAL A 298 2.27 -16.23 21.92
CA VAL A 298 3.71 -16.06 22.11
C VAL A 298 4.45 -16.93 21.11
N PHE A 299 5.43 -16.37 20.41
CA PHE A 299 6.25 -17.07 19.43
C PHE A 299 7.72 -16.87 19.75
N GLU A 300 8.48 -17.97 19.76
CA GLU A 300 9.93 -17.92 19.90
C GLU A 300 10.54 -17.97 18.49
N LYS A 301 11.33 -16.96 18.15
CA LYS A 301 12.03 -16.84 16.86
C LYS A 301 13.47 -16.40 17.11
N THR A 302 14.34 -16.59 16.12
CA THR A 302 15.74 -16.16 16.22
C THR A 302 16.04 -15.14 15.12
N PHE A 303 16.59 -13.99 15.51
CA PHE A 303 17.12 -13.01 14.58
C PHE A 303 18.60 -13.34 14.31
N PRO A 304 18.98 -13.65 13.06
CA PRO A 304 20.33 -14.08 12.76
C PRO A 304 21.33 -12.93 12.82
N GLU A 305 22.58 -13.24 13.18
CA GLU A 305 23.70 -12.28 13.12
C GLU A 305 24.07 -11.94 11.68
N LYS A 306 23.99 -12.93 10.78
CA LYS A 306 24.20 -12.76 9.35
C LYS A 306 23.17 -13.55 8.55
N SER A 307 22.53 -12.90 7.59
CA SER A 307 21.59 -13.51 6.63
C SER A 307 21.71 -12.80 5.29
N THR A 308 22.27 -13.47 4.29
CA THR A 308 22.39 -12.94 2.93
C THR A 308 21.18 -13.29 2.05
N ASN A 309 20.30 -14.18 2.51
CA ASN A 309 19.07 -14.53 1.82
C ASN A 309 18.04 -13.40 1.94
N ASN A 310 17.00 -13.43 1.10
CA ASN A 310 15.87 -12.50 1.14
C ASN A 310 16.27 -11.02 0.94
N ASP A 311 17.17 -10.74 -0.01
CA ASP A 311 17.64 -9.40 -0.38
C ASP A 311 16.54 -8.48 -0.95
N TYR A 312 15.34 -9.01 -1.17
CA TYR A 312 14.13 -8.24 -1.49
C TYR A 312 13.47 -7.56 -0.27
N ILE A 313 13.77 -7.98 0.97
CA ILE A 313 13.16 -7.43 2.20
C ILE A 313 13.49 -5.93 2.38
N PRO A 314 14.74 -5.46 2.22
CA PRO A 314 15.07 -4.05 2.35
C PRO A 314 14.24 -3.15 1.43
N HIS A 315 14.04 -3.58 0.18
CA HIS A 315 13.22 -2.84 -0.79
C HIS A 315 11.74 -2.79 -0.36
N LEU A 316 11.16 -3.91 0.07
CA LEU A 316 9.77 -3.94 0.57
C LEU A 316 9.58 -3.07 1.80
N TRP A 317 10.53 -3.12 2.74
CA TRP A 317 10.54 -2.23 3.90
C TRP A 317 10.59 -0.76 3.47
N ALA A 318 11.43 -0.41 2.49
CA ALA A 318 11.57 0.95 2.02
C ALA A 318 10.30 1.45 1.32
N VAL A 319 9.61 0.61 0.53
CA VAL A 319 8.31 0.94 -0.07
C VAL A 319 7.27 1.23 1.00
N ARG A 320 7.22 0.41 2.07
CA ARG A 320 6.31 0.65 3.22
C ARG A 320 6.63 1.95 3.95
N LYS A 321 7.92 2.22 4.20
CA LYS A 321 8.38 3.45 4.85
C LYS A 321 8.07 4.68 4.00
N VAL A 322 8.36 4.65 2.70
CA VAL A 322 8.02 5.72 1.76
C VAL A 322 6.52 5.96 1.70
N GLY A 323 5.71 4.90 1.64
CA GLY A 323 4.25 5.02 1.70
C GLY A 323 3.76 5.70 2.98
N TYR A 324 4.35 5.36 4.13
CA TYR A 324 4.05 6.06 5.39
C TYR A 324 4.50 7.53 5.37
N LEU A 325 5.71 7.83 4.91
CA LEU A 325 6.23 9.19 4.90
C LEU A 325 5.47 10.10 3.93
N LEU A 326 5.05 9.59 2.78
CA LEU A 326 4.20 10.32 1.83
C LEU A 326 2.84 10.67 2.45
N ASP A 327 2.29 9.78 3.28
CA ASP A 327 1.05 10.02 4.02
C ASP A 327 1.23 11.10 5.11
N GLU A 328 2.32 11.02 5.88
CA GLU A 328 2.67 12.07 6.85
C GLU A 328 2.93 13.41 6.17
N MET A 329 3.53 13.42 4.98
CA MET A 329 3.75 14.64 4.21
C MET A 329 2.44 15.24 3.66
N ARG A 330 1.38 14.45 3.42
CA ARG A 330 0.04 15.02 3.12
C ARG A 330 -0.53 15.77 4.31
N LYS A 331 -0.26 15.30 5.53
CA LYS A 331 -0.67 15.93 6.80
C LYS A 331 0.21 17.15 7.15
N HIS A 332 1.48 17.10 6.76
CA HIS A 332 2.48 18.15 7.01
C HIS A 332 3.25 18.55 5.73
N PRO A 333 2.61 19.26 4.77
CA PRO A 333 3.16 19.50 3.43
C PRO A 333 4.46 20.30 3.36
N ASP A 334 4.75 21.09 4.40
CA ASP A 334 5.91 21.98 4.45
C ASP A 334 7.10 21.39 5.23
N ASN A 335 6.98 20.15 5.72
CA ASN A 335 8.06 19.48 6.44
C ASN A 335 9.16 19.00 5.47
N GLN A 336 10.28 19.73 5.44
CA GLN A 336 11.42 19.42 4.58
C GLN A 336 12.12 18.11 4.97
N GLU A 337 12.16 17.77 6.27
CA GLU A 337 12.81 16.53 6.73
C GLU A 337 12.10 15.28 6.18
N LEU A 338 10.75 15.29 6.16
CA LEU A 338 9.97 14.22 5.54
C LEU A 338 10.27 14.11 4.04
N ARG A 339 10.31 15.25 3.35
CA ARG A 339 10.61 15.30 1.90
C ARG A 339 12.00 14.75 1.61
N ASP A 340 13.01 15.18 2.34
CA ASP A 340 14.40 14.77 2.12
C ASP A 340 14.58 13.27 2.40
N GLU A 341 13.95 12.74 3.45
CA GLU A 341 13.96 11.30 3.73
C GLU A 341 13.25 10.49 2.64
N ILE A 342 12.13 10.96 2.10
CA ILE A 342 11.45 10.31 0.96
C ILE A 342 12.37 10.29 -0.27
N ILE A 343 12.99 11.42 -0.61
CA ILE A 343 13.90 11.51 -1.76
C ILE A 343 15.11 10.59 -1.57
N ARG A 344 15.68 10.57 -0.36
CA ARG A 344 16.80 9.70 0.01
C ARG A 344 16.42 8.23 -0.18
N LEU A 345 15.32 7.77 0.41
CA LEU A 345 14.85 6.38 0.28
C LEU A 345 14.44 6.03 -1.15
N ALA A 346 13.80 6.95 -1.87
CA ALA A 346 13.43 6.74 -3.26
C ALA A 346 14.66 6.56 -4.15
N LYS A 347 15.69 7.40 -3.97
CA LYS A 347 16.98 7.29 -4.67
C LYS A 347 17.79 6.10 -4.22
N GLU A 348 17.73 5.72 -2.95
CA GLU A 348 18.44 4.56 -2.39
C GLU A 348 17.80 3.27 -2.91
N TYR A 349 16.48 3.07 -2.74
CA TYR A 349 15.78 1.83 -3.07
C TYR A 349 15.26 1.72 -4.50
N GLY A 350 15.22 2.84 -5.23
CA GLY A 350 14.74 2.89 -6.60
C GLY A 350 13.22 2.99 -6.70
N ILE A 351 12.60 3.65 -5.73
CA ILE A 351 11.15 3.74 -5.59
C ILE A 351 10.68 4.95 -6.38
N VAL A 352 9.73 4.73 -7.30
CA VAL A 352 9.07 5.83 -7.99
C VAL A 352 8.11 6.49 -7.01
N THR A 353 8.35 7.76 -6.71
CA THR A 353 7.51 8.56 -5.82
C THR A 353 7.06 9.81 -6.55
N PRO A 354 6.06 10.56 -6.06
CA PRO A 354 5.72 11.80 -6.73
C PRO A 354 6.77 12.91 -6.61
N LEU A 355 7.84 12.66 -5.85
CA LEU A 355 9.00 13.53 -5.67
C LEU A 355 10.20 13.08 -6.51
N THR A 356 10.13 11.92 -7.19
CA THR A 356 11.22 11.36 -7.99
C THR A 356 10.72 10.96 -9.38
N SER A 357 11.44 11.36 -10.42
CA SER A 357 11.21 10.91 -11.79
C SER A 357 12.42 10.12 -12.28
N TYR A 358 12.15 9.08 -13.07
CA TYR A 358 13.17 8.43 -13.89
C TYR A 358 13.04 8.99 -15.30
N LEU A 359 14.09 9.65 -15.79
CA LEU A 359 14.19 10.02 -17.20
C LEU A 359 14.93 8.89 -17.91
N VAL A 360 14.21 8.14 -18.74
CA VAL A 360 14.83 7.23 -19.71
C VAL A 360 15.03 8.03 -20.99
N VAL A 361 16.27 8.32 -21.34
CA VAL A 361 16.63 8.88 -22.64
C VAL A 361 16.92 7.71 -23.55
N GLU A 362 16.09 7.49 -24.57
CA GLU A 362 16.43 6.55 -25.64
C GLU A 362 17.55 7.16 -26.50
N ASP A 363 18.57 6.36 -26.81
CA ASP A 363 19.58 6.75 -27.79
C ASP A 363 18.88 7.00 -29.14
N LYS A 364 18.93 8.25 -29.60
CA LYS A 364 18.59 8.58 -30.98
C LYS A 364 19.72 8.10 -31.89
N GLU A 365 19.77 6.81 -32.18
CA GLU A 365 20.42 6.34 -33.41
C GLU A 365 19.46 6.59 -34.59
N GLY A 366 19.41 7.84 -35.03
CA GLY A 366 18.79 8.26 -36.27
C GLY A 366 19.58 9.43 -36.86
N PRO A 367 19.71 9.54 -38.19
CA PRO A 367 20.51 10.60 -38.80
C PRO A 367 20.01 11.99 -38.36
N PRO A 368 20.91 12.98 -38.18
CA PRO A 368 20.52 14.30 -37.73
C PRO A 368 19.48 14.91 -38.68
N PRO A 369 18.47 15.63 -38.18
CA PRO A 369 17.52 16.32 -39.03
C PRO A 369 18.25 17.37 -39.91
N PRO A 370 17.76 17.63 -41.13
CA PRO A 370 18.38 18.61 -42.02
C PRO A 370 18.49 19.99 -41.35
N PRO A 371 19.57 20.74 -41.60
CA PRO A 371 19.73 22.08 -41.07
C PRO A 371 18.81 23.00 -41.89
N ASP A 372 17.58 23.21 -41.44
CA ASP A 372 16.75 24.42 -41.67
C ASP A 372 15.31 24.22 -41.16
N HIS A 373 15.16 23.88 -39.88
CA HIS A 373 13.90 24.12 -39.17
C HIS A 373 14.20 24.75 -37.81
N PRO A 374 13.66 25.96 -37.53
CA PRO A 374 13.88 26.60 -36.24
C PRO A 374 13.33 25.71 -35.14
N VAL A 375 14.18 25.40 -34.16
CA VAL A 375 13.81 24.76 -32.90
C VAL A 375 12.82 25.69 -32.20
N LEU A 376 11.52 25.41 -32.37
CA LEU A 376 10.51 25.99 -31.51
C LEU A 376 10.67 25.33 -30.13
N LEU A 377 11.34 26.05 -29.22
CA LEU A 377 11.18 25.88 -27.79
C LEU A 377 9.68 26.00 -27.47
N ARG A 378 9.01 24.86 -27.34
CA ARG A 378 7.60 24.81 -27.00
C ARG A 378 7.49 24.92 -25.49
N GLU A 379 7.17 26.12 -25.01
CA GLU A 379 6.71 26.32 -23.64
C GLU A 379 5.44 25.50 -23.37
N PRO A 380 5.24 25.02 -22.13
CA PRO A 380 4.09 24.20 -21.78
C PRO A 380 2.83 25.07 -21.68
N SER A 381 2.10 25.21 -22.79
CA SER A 381 0.77 25.79 -22.78
C SER A 381 -0.29 24.73 -23.05
N SER A 382 -1.22 24.68 -22.09
CA SER A 382 -2.49 23.97 -22.05
C SER A 382 -3.30 24.06 -23.35
N ARG A 383 -3.62 22.90 -23.95
CA ARG A 383 -4.90 22.52 -24.61
C ARG A 383 -4.68 21.30 -25.50
N PHE A 384 -5.18 20.14 -25.07
CA PHE A 384 -5.40 19.01 -25.98
C PHE A 384 -6.83 19.09 -26.53
N LYS A 385 -6.96 19.28 -27.84
CA LYS A 385 -8.21 18.99 -28.57
C LYS A 385 -8.17 17.52 -29.01
N ALA A 386 -9.31 16.86 -28.87
CA ALA A 386 -9.54 15.48 -29.27
C ALA A 386 -9.53 15.34 -30.81
N GLY A 387 -8.73 14.41 -31.32
CA GLY A 387 -8.74 14.02 -32.72
C GLY A 387 -7.35 13.64 -33.25
N ASP A 388 -6.83 12.48 -32.81
CA ASP A 388 -5.97 11.59 -33.61
C ASP A 388 -5.53 10.39 -32.75
N MET A 389 -6.30 9.31 -32.79
CA MET A 389 -6.09 8.07 -32.02
C MET A 389 -5.72 6.89 -32.91
N THR A 390 -4.56 6.90 -33.57
CA THR A 390 -4.07 5.68 -34.25
C THR A 390 -2.61 5.30 -34.02
N ASN A 391 -1.76 6.15 -33.41
CA ASN A 391 -0.35 5.78 -33.14
C ASN A 391 0.09 5.79 -31.65
N ALA A 392 -0.84 5.93 -30.70
CA ALA A 392 -0.53 5.98 -29.26
C ALA A 392 -0.53 4.61 -28.55
N ARG A 393 -0.01 3.53 -29.17
CA ARG A 393 0.02 2.19 -28.56
C ARG A 393 1.39 1.72 -28.04
N ARG A 394 2.43 2.57 -28.04
CA ARG A 394 3.77 2.22 -27.51
C ARG A 394 4.35 3.14 -26.43
N ALA A 395 3.63 4.19 -26.01
CA ALA A 395 4.09 5.13 -24.97
C ALA A 395 3.44 4.92 -23.59
N ASN A 396 2.98 3.70 -23.30
CA ASN A 396 2.48 3.35 -21.97
C ASN A 396 3.63 2.82 -21.12
N HIS A 397 4.41 3.67 -20.43
CA HIS A 397 5.18 3.30 -19.22
C HIS A 397 5.55 4.52 -18.34
N MET A 398 4.82 5.63 -18.44
CA MET A 398 4.89 6.70 -17.44
C MET A 398 3.62 6.69 -16.60
N SER A 399 3.71 6.20 -15.36
CA SER A 399 2.70 6.51 -14.36
C SER A 399 2.68 8.04 -14.17
N PRO A 400 1.50 8.70 -14.12
CA PRO A 400 1.39 10.15 -13.90
C PRO A 400 1.79 10.59 -12.48
N MET A 401 2.61 9.82 -11.77
CA MET A 401 3.14 10.13 -10.44
C MET A 401 3.99 11.41 -10.43
N ALA A 402 4.54 11.87 -11.56
CA ALA A 402 5.61 12.86 -11.59
C ALA A 402 5.18 14.33 -11.34
N SER A 403 4.36 14.64 -10.34
CA SER A 403 4.21 16.03 -9.91
C SER A 403 3.85 16.19 -8.43
N ALA A 404 4.58 17.05 -7.71
CA ALA A 404 4.26 17.49 -6.35
C ALA A 404 2.82 18.04 -6.16
N PRO A 405 2.16 18.66 -7.18
CA PRO A 405 0.74 18.98 -7.14
C PRO A 405 -0.19 17.78 -6.87
N ALA A 406 0.15 16.57 -7.32
CA ALA A 406 -0.71 15.38 -7.13
C ALA A 406 -0.83 14.96 -5.65
N LEU A 407 0.20 15.21 -4.84
CA LEU A 407 0.16 14.97 -3.39
C LEU A 407 -0.63 16.03 -2.62
N ARG A 408 -0.76 17.24 -3.18
CA ARG A 408 -1.51 18.35 -2.58
C ARG A 408 -2.98 18.34 -2.98
N ALA A 409 -3.34 17.63 -4.05
CA ALA A 409 -4.71 17.51 -4.48
C ALA A 409 -5.52 16.70 -3.45
N GLU A 410 -6.59 17.29 -2.94
CA GLU A 410 -7.50 16.61 -2.02
C GLU A 410 -8.67 15.92 -2.75
N SER A 411 -8.93 16.28 -4.01
CA SER A 411 -9.98 15.71 -4.85
C SER A 411 -9.58 15.67 -6.33
N GLY A 412 -10.40 15.01 -7.14
CA GLY A 412 -10.17 14.80 -8.56
C GLY A 412 -9.36 13.53 -8.87
N GLU A 413 -9.20 13.24 -10.16
CA GLU A 413 -8.58 12.01 -10.65
C GLU A 413 -7.15 11.83 -10.13
N MET A 414 -6.36 12.90 -10.08
CA MET A 414 -5.00 12.86 -9.54
C MET A 414 -4.96 12.53 -8.05
N ALA A 415 -5.87 13.08 -7.25
CA ALA A 415 -5.94 12.81 -5.82
C ALA A 415 -6.33 11.34 -5.56
N VAL A 416 -7.30 10.81 -6.32
CA VAL A 416 -7.71 9.41 -6.23
C VAL A 416 -6.59 8.46 -6.65
N MET A 417 -5.89 8.75 -7.75
CA MET A 417 -4.72 7.97 -8.17
C MET A 417 -3.59 7.99 -7.13
N ALA A 418 -3.31 9.16 -6.55
CA ALA A 418 -2.32 9.31 -5.49
C ALA A 418 -2.71 8.48 -4.25
N ALA A 419 -3.97 8.55 -3.81
CA ALA A 419 -4.46 7.78 -2.66
C ALA A 419 -4.41 6.26 -2.91
N LYS A 420 -4.83 5.80 -4.10
CA LYS A 420 -4.70 4.38 -4.52
C LYS A 420 -3.24 3.92 -4.47
N THR A 421 -2.33 4.72 -5.01
CA THR A 421 -0.88 4.41 -5.04
C THR A 421 -0.29 4.37 -3.63
N LEU A 422 -0.62 5.35 -2.80
CA LEU A 422 -0.18 5.45 -1.42
C LEU A 422 -0.60 4.22 -0.61
N ARG A 423 -1.86 3.79 -0.76
CA ARG A 423 -2.37 2.57 -0.14
C ARG A 423 -1.61 1.33 -0.61
N GLN A 424 -1.36 1.19 -1.92
CA GLN A 424 -0.57 0.08 -2.45
C GLN A 424 0.84 0.04 -1.86
N MET A 425 1.50 1.20 -1.69
CA MET A 425 2.80 1.27 -1.02
C MET A 425 2.70 0.86 0.46
N LYS A 426 1.68 1.35 1.17
CA LYS A 426 1.43 1.03 2.59
C LYS A 426 1.03 -0.43 2.80
N GLU A 427 0.51 -1.14 1.79
CA GLU A 427 0.06 -2.55 1.85
C GLU A 427 0.99 -3.54 1.10
N SER A 428 2.04 -3.06 0.44
CA SER A 428 2.93 -3.87 -0.41
C SER A 428 3.57 -5.04 0.33
N SER A 429 3.30 -6.27 -0.11
CA SER A 429 3.84 -7.51 0.47
C SER A 429 4.58 -8.37 -0.54
N THR A 430 4.55 -7.98 -1.82
CA THR A 430 5.21 -8.67 -2.93
C THR A 430 6.21 -7.74 -3.60
N ALA A 431 7.40 -8.26 -3.92
CA ALA A 431 8.45 -7.49 -4.62
C ALA A 431 8.13 -7.26 -6.11
N SER A 432 7.02 -7.82 -6.60
CA SER A 432 6.52 -7.67 -7.97
C SER A 432 5.39 -6.62 -8.01
N GLY A 433 5.74 -5.36 -8.23
CA GLY A 433 4.71 -4.32 -8.38
C GLY A 433 5.17 -3.06 -9.10
N GLN A 434 6.44 -2.70 -8.97
CA GLN A 434 7.07 -1.64 -9.76
C GLN A 434 8.51 -2.05 -10.06
N LYS A 435 8.70 -3.08 -10.88
CA LYS A 435 9.98 -3.24 -11.56
C LYS A 435 10.03 -2.09 -12.57
N SER A 436 10.69 -1.00 -12.20
CA SER A 436 11.19 -0.11 -13.23
C SER A 436 12.20 -0.94 -14.02
N ASP A 437 11.97 -1.14 -15.32
CA ASP A 437 12.93 -1.86 -16.18
C ASP A 437 14.30 -1.20 -16.19
N SER A 438 14.43 0.02 -15.64
CA SER A 438 15.67 0.75 -15.48
C SER A 438 16.33 0.61 -14.10
N VAL A 439 15.78 -0.14 -13.13
CA VAL A 439 16.43 -0.38 -11.83
C VAL A 439 16.34 -1.84 -11.40
N ARG A 440 17.47 -2.48 -11.09
CA ARG A 440 17.53 -3.86 -10.62
C ARG A 440 18.42 -3.99 -9.39
N TRP A 441 17.99 -4.85 -8.47
CA TRP A 441 18.76 -5.26 -7.30
C TRP A 441 19.27 -6.68 -7.54
N ILE A 442 20.58 -6.87 -7.46
CA ILE A 442 21.24 -8.16 -7.61
C ILE A 442 22.23 -8.34 -6.47
N HIS A 443 22.04 -9.36 -5.63
CA HIS A 443 22.91 -9.65 -4.47
C HIS A 443 23.06 -8.44 -3.52
N GLY A 444 21.96 -7.72 -3.28
CA GLY A 444 21.96 -6.50 -2.45
C GLY A 444 22.66 -5.28 -3.09
N ARG A 445 23.09 -5.37 -4.34
CA ARG A 445 23.71 -4.28 -5.10
C ARG A 445 22.71 -3.69 -6.07
N LYS A 446 22.69 -2.37 -6.15
CA LYS A 446 21.74 -1.63 -6.99
C LYS A 446 22.33 -1.30 -8.33
N PHE A 447 21.58 -1.57 -9.40
CA PHE A 447 21.94 -1.25 -10.76
C PHE A 447 20.86 -0.40 -11.40
N PHE A 448 21.28 0.59 -12.19
CA PHE A 448 20.39 1.41 -13.01
C PHE A 448 20.77 1.27 -14.48
N ALA A 449 19.79 1.19 -15.37
CA ALA A 449 20.04 1.27 -16.80
C ALA A 449 20.23 2.74 -17.19
N GLN A 450 21.42 3.09 -17.67
CA GLN A 450 21.80 4.42 -18.14
C GLN A 450 22.57 4.27 -19.46
N ASP A 451 22.12 4.92 -20.52
CA ASP A 451 22.80 4.96 -21.83
C ASP A 451 23.15 3.54 -22.37
N GLY A 452 22.22 2.59 -22.25
CA GLY A 452 22.42 1.19 -22.66
C GLY A 452 23.37 0.38 -21.75
N VAL A 453 23.84 0.96 -20.65
CA VAL A 453 24.73 0.32 -19.67
C VAL A 453 24.01 0.14 -18.33
N TRP A 454 24.08 -1.05 -17.75
CA TRP A 454 23.68 -1.24 -16.36
C TRP A 454 24.79 -0.79 -15.42
N VAL A 455 24.59 0.33 -14.73
CA VAL A 455 25.56 0.94 -13.83
C VAL A 455 25.21 0.67 -12.38
N GLU A 456 26.16 0.13 -11.61
CA GLU A 456 26.00 -0.02 -10.18
C GLU A 456 26.04 1.33 -9.44
N SER A 457 25.15 1.50 -8.46
CA SER A 457 25.13 2.67 -7.59
C SER A 457 26.47 2.90 -6.87
N GLY A 458 26.93 4.15 -6.88
CA GLY A 458 28.22 4.54 -6.31
C GLY A 458 29.42 4.27 -7.22
N THR A 459 29.21 3.93 -8.48
CA THR A 459 30.26 3.79 -9.51
C THR A 459 30.14 4.81 -10.64
N GLU A 460 29.16 5.72 -10.57
CA GLU A 460 28.84 6.70 -11.61
C GLU A 460 29.99 7.68 -11.84
N ALA A 461 30.67 8.09 -10.76
CA ALA A 461 31.80 9.03 -10.78
C ALA A 461 33.17 8.35 -10.89
N ALA A 462 33.23 7.03 -11.10
CA ALA A 462 34.48 6.31 -11.20
C ALA A 462 35.23 6.70 -12.48
N THR A 463 36.50 7.09 -12.35
CA THR A 463 37.36 7.47 -13.49
C THR A 463 38.33 6.36 -13.91
N ASP A 464 38.76 5.49 -12.98
CA ASP A 464 39.56 4.30 -13.28
C ASP A 464 38.63 3.09 -13.47
N ILE A 465 38.28 2.83 -14.73
CA ILE A 465 37.37 1.73 -15.13
C ILE A 465 38.13 0.71 -15.98
N VAL A 466 38.15 -0.54 -15.51
CA VAL A 466 38.70 -1.66 -16.28
C VAL A 466 37.64 -2.16 -17.27
N ARG A 467 37.88 -1.96 -18.57
CA ARG A 467 36.96 -2.45 -19.61
C ARG A 467 37.31 -3.87 -20.02
N VAL A 468 36.36 -4.79 -19.90
CA VAL A 468 36.54 -6.22 -20.21
C VAL A 468 35.57 -6.65 -21.29
N LYS A 469 36.06 -7.37 -22.31
CA LYS A 469 35.21 -7.84 -23.39
C LYS A 469 34.31 -8.97 -22.93
N ALA A 470 33.01 -8.88 -23.18
CA ALA A 470 32.02 -9.88 -22.84
C ALA A 470 32.36 -11.23 -23.51
N PHE A 471 32.13 -12.34 -22.79
CA PHE A 471 32.43 -13.70 -23.23
C PHE A 471 33.91 -14.00 -23.61
N SER A 472 34.83 -13.11 -23.28
CA SER A 472 36.28 -13.36 -23.40
C SER A 472 36.82 -14.27 -22.27
N PRO A 473 38.04 -14.80 -22.38
CA PRO A 473 38.70 -15.48 -21.26
C PRO A 473 38.72 -14.64 -19.97
N ALA A 474 39.03 -13.35 -20.05
CA ALA A 474 39.00 -12.41 -18.93
C ALA A 474 37.62 -12.31 -18.27
N TYR A 475 36.54 -12.30 -19.06
CA TYR A 475 35.17 -12.30 -18.54
C TYR A 475 34.88 -13.53 -17.66
N PHE A 476 35.28 -14.72 -18.12
CA PHE A 476 35.07 -15.93 -17.33
C PHE A 476 35.96 -16.00 -16.09
N GLU A 477 37.19 -15.46 -16.16
CA GLU A 477 38.05 -15.31 -14.99
C GLU A 477 37.44 -14.37 -13.94
N LEU A 478 36.84 -13.24 -14.34
CA LEU A 478 36.11 -12.36 -13.42
C LEU A 478 35.00 -13.11 -12.65
N ILE A 479 34.23 -13.96 -13.33
CA ILE A 479 33.17 -14.75 -12.69
C ILE A 479 33.77 -15.81 -11.73
N ARG A 480 34.96 -16.34 -12.02
CA ARG A 480 35.67 -17.24 -11.11
C ARG A 480 36.16 -16.52 -9.85
N LEU A 481 36.60 -15.27 -10.00
CA LEU A 481 37.02 -14.41 -8.89
C LEU A 481 35.85 -14.01 -7.98
N ASP A 482 34.71 -13.65 -8.55
CA ASP A 482 33.48 -13.36 -7.80
C ASP A 482 32.26 -13.99 -8.47
N LYS A 483 31.77 -15.10 -7.90
CA LYS A 483 30.63 -15.86 -8.43
C LYS A 483 29.34 -15.02 -8.54
N ARG A 484 29.20 -13.95 -7.75
CA ARG A 484 28.04 -13.03 -7.81
C ARG A 484 27.96 -12.30 -9.13
N LEU A 485 29.10 -12.11 -9.82
CA LEU A 485 29.15 -11.45 -11.11
C LEU A 485 28.37 -12.20 -12.19
N LYS A 486 28.15 -13.51 -12.05
CA LYS A 486 27.32 -14.25 -12.99
C LYS A 486 25.92 -13.63 -13.14
N ASP A 487 25.28 -13.30 -12.03
CA ASP A 487 23.91 -12.78 -12.04
C ASP A 487 23.89 -11.27 -12.38
N ILE A 488 24.94 -10.55 -12.00
CA ILE A 488 25.11 -9.12 -12.32
C ILE A 488 25.36 -8.92 -13.82
N LEU A 489 26.26 -9.70 -14.42
CA LEU A 489 26.60 -9.59 -15.83
C LEU A 489 25.48 -10.11 -16.75
N ALA A 490 24.47 -10.79 -16.19
CA ALA A 490 23.25 -11.18 -16.89
C ALA A 490 22.22 -10.03 -17.01
N LEU A 491 22.50 -8.85 -16.45
CA LEU A 491 21.59 -7.70 -16.49
C LEU A 491 21.39 -7.15 -17.92
N GLY A 492 22.44 -7.15 -18.75
CA GLY A 492 22.40 -6.67 -20.12
C GLY A 492 23.74 -6.81 -20.83
N GLU A 493 23.84 -6.29 -22.06
CA GLU A 493 25.05 -6.41 -22.89
C GLU A 493 26.23 -5.58 -22.36
N ARG A 494 25.94 -4.48 -21.67
CA ARG A 494 26.94 -3.66 -20.99
C ARG A 494 26.61 -3.50 -19.51
N VAL A 495 27.56 -3.81 -18.64
CA VAL A 495 27.38 -3.75 -17.18
C VAL A 495 28.63 -3.16 -16.52
N ARG A 496 28.44 -2.08 -15.76
CA ARG A 496 29.46 -1.46 -14.90
C ARG A 496 29.22 -1.83 -13.44
N THR A 497 30.22 -2.41 -12.81
CA THR A 497 30.11 -2.88 -11.42
C THR A 497 31.47 -2.87 -10.72
N ARG A 498 31.48 -2.93 -9.39
CA ARG A 498 32.68 -3.05 -8.56
C ARG A 498 33.09 -4.52 -8.36
N ILE A 499 34.39 -4.79 -8.31
CA ILE A 499 34.97 -6.03 -7.80
C ILE A 499 36.18 -5.66 -6.94
N GLY A 500 36.18 -6.11 -5.68
CA GLY A 500 37.13 -5.60 -4.68
C GLY A 500 37.04 -4.07 -4.58
N ASN A 501 38.19 -3.40 -4.72
CA ASN A 501 38.27 -1.93 -4.75
C ASN A 501 38.22 -1.30 -6.16
N ALA A 502 38.09 -2.10 -7.22
CA ALA A 502 38.13 -1.62 -8.59
C ALA A 502 36.74 -1.58 -9.23
N VAL A 503 36.54 -0.66 -10.18
CA VAL A 503 35.33 -0.61 -11.03
C VAL A 503 35.65 -1.23 -12.38
N ILE A 504 34.80 -2.15 -12.82
CA ILE A 504 34.87 -2.81 -14.12
C ILE A 504 33.68 -2.41 -14.97
N GLU A 505 33.86 -2.39 -16.28
CA GLU A 505 32.77 -2.31 -17.26
C GLU A 505 32.93 -3.46 -18.26
N VAL A 506 31.96 -4.37 -18.26
CA VAL A 506 31.89 -5.46 -19.24
C VAL A 506 31.04 -4.99 -20.42
N GLY A 507 31.51 -5.19 -21.64
CA GLY A 507 30.81 -4.79 -22.86
C GLY A 507 31.37 -5.44 -24.13
N PRO A 508 30.97 -4.99 -25.33
CA PRO A 508 31.44 -5.57 -26.60
C PRO A 508 32.94 -5.36 -26.85
N GLU A 509 33.54 -4.38 -26.18
CA GLU A 509 34.96 -4.03 -26.28
C GLU A 509 35.64 -4.07 -24.91
N GLY A 510 36.95 -4.35 -24.90
CA GLY A 510 37.76 -4.40 -23.69
C GLY A 510 38.91 -5.38 -23.80
N ILE A 511 39.62 -5.59 -22.70
CA ILE A 511 40.66 -6.61 -22.63
C ILE A 511 40.05 -8.01 -22.73
N GLU A 512 40.77 -8.93 -23.39
CA GLU A 512 40.35 -10.33 -23.55
C GLU A 512 41.04 -11.26 -22.55
N GLU A 513 42.16 -10.84 -21.95
CA GLU A 513 42.92 -11.57 -20.94
C GLU A 513 43.25 -10.66 -19.75
N LEU A 514 43.21 -11.21 -18.53
CA LEU A 514 43.60 -10.50 -17.31
C LEU A 514 45.11 -10.64 -17.10
N SER A 515 45.84 -9.53 -16.95
CA SER A 515 47.23 -9.59 -16.52
C SER A 515 47.32 -9.98 -15.03
N PRO A 516 48.41 -10.63 -14.58
CA PRO A 516 48.60 -11.00 -13.17
C PRO A 516 48.52 -9.81 -12.20
N GLU A 517 48.96 -8.63 -12.64
CA GLU A 517 48.89 -7.38 -11.89
C GLU A 517 47.45 -6.91 -11.71
N LEU A 518 46.64 -6.98 -12.78
CA LEU A 518 45.24 -6.61 -12.75
C LEU A 518 44.42 -7.62 -11.94
N GLU A 519 44.70 -8.90 -12.05
CA GLU A 519 44.06 -9.95 -11.25
C GLU A 519 44.30 -9.73 -9.74
N ASN A 520 45.54 -9.40 -9.34
CA ASN A 520 45.87 -9.05 -7.96
C ASN A 520 45.18 -7.76 -7.51
N ARG A 521 44.97 -6.79 -8.40
CA ARG A 521 44.21 -5.57 -8.10
C ARG A 521 42.73 -5.86 -7.85
N LEU A 522 42.14 -6.76 -8.62
CA LEU A 522 40.72 -7.13 -8.52
C LEU A 522 40.42 -8.04 -7.31
N LYS A 523 41.43 -8.77 -6.81
CA LYS A 523 41.35 -9.60 -5.60
C LYS A 523 41.40 -8.81 -4.29
N LYS A 524 41.89 -7.57 -4.31
CA LYS A 524 41.99 -6.66 -3.16
C LYS A 524 40.73 -5.83 -3.02
#